data_AF-A0A1J3E7V7-F1
#
_entry.id   AF-A0A1J3E7V7-F1
#
_cell.length_a   1.000
_cell.length_b   1.000
_cell.length_c   1.000
_cell.angle_alpha   90.00
_cell.angle_beta   90.00
_cell.angle_gamma   90.00
#
_symmetry.space_group_name_H-M   'P 1'
#
loop_
_entity.id
_entity.type
_entity.pdbx_description
1 polymer ?
#
loop_
_entity_poly.entity_id
_entity_poly.type
_entity_poly.pdbx_seq_one_letter_code
_entity_poly.pdbx_strand_id
1 'polypeptide(L)'
;MKDFRPIACCNFLYKVISKILLNRLKSLLPEAIEPNQSAFVKSRLMLENVLLAAELVNGYHKTSIAMRCVIKFYISKAFDTVKWSFILTVLQYMGLPDQFIKWIHVCISAVSFSVAVNGELEGFFSSTRGIRQGCSLSPYLYLIPNNVLSKLLNRAAAAGTFGPILCVEMLN
;
A
#
# COMPACT_ATOMS: atom_id res chain seq x y z
N MET A 1 -15.77 18.29 -1.78
CA MET A 1 -15.46 16.98 -1.14
C MET A 1 -14.34 16.17 -1.82
N LYS A 2 -13.70 16.63 -2.91
CA LYS A 2 -12.67 15.80 -3.60
C LYS A 2 -11.32 15.74 -2.87
N ASP A 3 -10.97 16.79 -2.11
CA ASP A 3 -9.63 16.96 -1.52
C ASP A 3 -9.55 16.69 0.00
N PHE A 4 -10.64 16.25 0.62
CA PHE A 4 -10.61 15.91 2.04
C PHE A 4 -9.95 14.56 2.25
N ARG A 5 -9.05 14.52 3.24
CA ARG A 5 -8.31 13.33 3.65
C ARG A 5 -8.77 12.91 5.06
N PRO A 6 -9.81 12.06 5.17
CA PRO A 6 -10.39 11.74 6.47
C PRO A 6 -9.41 10.98 7.36
N ILE A 7 -9.28 11.40 8.62
CA ILE A 7 -8.47 10.72 9.64
C ILE A 7 -9.41 9.95 10.57
N ALA A 8 -9.13 8.67 10.79
CA ALA A 8 -9.94 7.84 11.66
C ALA A 8 -9.50 7.94 13.12
N CYS A 9 -10.35 8.54 13.96
CA CYS A 9 -10.19 8.54 15.41
C CYS A 9 -10.69 7.22 16.01
N CYS A 10 -9.82 6.21 16.02
CA CYS A 10 -10.15 4.89 16.57
C CYS A 10 -10.07 4.87 18.11
N ASN A 11 -10.91 4.06 18.76
CA ASN A 11 -10.85 3.84 20.21
C ASN A 11 -9.54 3.16 20.65
N PHE A 12 -9.22 3.27 21.94
CA PHE A 12 -7.97 2.76 22.51
C PHE A 12 -7.80 1.24 22.34
N LEU A 13 -8.84 0.46 22.64
CA LEU A 13 -8.82 -1.01 22.51
C LEU A 13 -8.49 -1.45 21.08
N TYR A 14 -9.12 -0.81 20.09
CA TYR A 14 -8.82 -1.05 18.68
C TYR A 14 -7.37 -0.70 18.35
N LYS A 15 -6.85 0.43 18.85
CA LYS A 15 -5.44 0.82 18.63
C LYS A 15 -4.47 -0.23 19.18
N VAL A 16 -4.77 -0.81 20.34
CA VAL A 16 -4.00 -1.92 20.93
C VAL A 16 -4.07 -3.17 20.05
N ILE A 17 -5.27 -3.62 19.69
CA ILE A 17 -5.48 -4.83 18.86
C ILE A 17 -4.79 -4.68 17.51
N SER A 18 -5.04 -3.57 16.81
CA SER A 18 -4.43 -3.29 15.50
C SER A 18 -2.90 -3.22 15.58
N LYS A 19 -2.33 -2.74 16.69
CA LYS A 19 -0.88 -2.74 16.93
C LYS A 19 -0.31 -4.15 17.11
N ILE A 20 -1.02 -5.04 17.83
CA ILE A 20 -0.62 -6.45 17.99
C ILE A 20 -0.62 -7.17 16.64
N LEU A 21 -1.70 -7.02 15.87
CA LEU A 21 -1.81 -7.60 14.52
C LEU A 21 -0.72 -7.04 13.60
N LEU A 22 -0.47 -5.73 13.66
CA LEU A 22 0.60 -5.09 12.92
C LEU A 22 1.96 -5.72 13.21
N ASN A 23 2.31 -5.88 14.49
CA ASN A 23 3.64 -6.40 14.85
C ASN A 23 3.87 -7.82 14.30
N ARG A 24 2.81 -8.65 14.28
CA ARG A 24 2.85 -10.00 13.67
C ARG A 24 2.95 -9.96 12.15
N LEU A 25 2.22 -9.05 11.50
CA LEU A 25 2.33 -8.88 10.05
C LEU A 25 3.71 -8.36 9.67
N LYS A 26 4.23 -7.38 10.41
CA LYS A 26 5.49 -6.68 10.14
C LYS A 26 6.70 -7.59 10.11
N SER A 27 6.73 -8.68 10.88
CA SER A 27 7.84 -9.64 10.85
C SER A 27 7.93 -10.41 9.52
N LEU A 28 6.83 -10.53 8.79
CA LEU A 28 6.76 -11.31 7.52
C LEU A 28 7.06 -10.44 6.28
N LEU A 29 6.86 -9.13 6.38
CA LEU A 29 6.93 -8.24 5.22
C LEU A 29 8.32 -8.07 4.60
N PRO A 30 9.44 -8.07 5.34
CA PRO A 30 10.76 -7.93 4.73
C PRO A 30 11.09 -9.01 3.68
N GLU A 31 10.61 -10.24 3.89
CA GLU A 31 10.80 -11.37 2.97
C GLU A 31 9.71 -11.43 1.90
N ALA A 32 8.48 -11.03 2.23
CA ALA A 32 7.34 -11.11 1.31
C ALA A 32 7.29 -9.97 0.26
N ILE A 33 7.89 -8.81 0.57
CA ILE A 33 7.80 -7.61 -0.25
C ILE A 33 9.06 -7.42 -1.10
N GLU A 34 8.86 -7.09 -2.39
CA GLU A 34 9.91 -6.73 -3.35
C GLU A 34 10.88 -5.66 -2.79
N PRO A 35 12.18 -5.74 -3.11
CA PRO A 35 13.21 -4.87 -2.53
C PRO A 35 13.05 -3.39 -2.92
N ASN A 36 12.45 -3.11 -4.08
CA ASN A 36 12.19 -1.75 -4.56
C ASN A 36 11.10 -1.00 -3.76
N GLN A 37 10.39 -1.69 -2.85
CA GLN A 37 9.45 -1.06 -1.92
C GLN A 37 10.17 -0.69 -0.62
N SER A 38 10.58 0.57 -0.49
CA SER A 38 11.27 1.08 0.71
C SER A 38 10.31 1.52 1.82
N ALA A 39 9.11 2.01 1.47
CA ALA A 39 8.19 2.59 2.44
C ALA A 39 7.61 1.55 3.43
N PHE A 40 7.56 1.91 4.71
CA PHE A 40 6.96 1.14 5.81
C PHE A 40 7.57 -0.26 6.06
N VAL A 41 8.71 -0.60 5.44
CA VAL A 41 9.46 -1.83 5.73
C VAL A 41 10.63 -1.50 6.64
N LYS A 42 10.87 -2.34 7.66
CA LYS A 42 12.00 -2.13 8.59
C LYS A 42 13.32 -2.27 7.81
N SER A 43 14.29 -1.42 8.13
CA SER A 43 15.64 -1.46 7.57
C SER A 43 15.74 -1.17 6.07
N ARG A 44 14.75 -0.50 5.47
CA ARG A 44 14.84 0.04 4.10
C ARG A 44 14.79 1.57 4.16
N LEU A 45 15.71 2.22 3.46
CA LEU A 45 15.80 3.68 3.47
C LEU A 45 15.14 4.24 2.22
N MET A 46 14.29 5.25 2.39
CA MET A 46 13.69 5.95 1.24
C MET A 46 14.75 6.54 0.29
N LEU A 47 15.91 6.91 0.83
CA LEU A 47 17.04 7.41 0.05
C LEU A 47 17.53 6.41 -1.00
N GLU A 48 17.46 5.10 -0.73
CA GLU A 48 17.89 4.05 -1.68
C GLU A 48 17.04 4.09 -2.95
N ASN A 49 15.73 4.33 -2.83
CA ASN A 49 14.84 4.47 -3.98
C ASN A 49 15.13 5.74 -4.78
N VAL A 50 15.48 6.85 -4.13
CA VAL A 50 15.86 8.10 -4.80
C VAL A 50 17.14 7.90 -5.62
N LEU A 51 18.14 7.22 -5.04
CA LEU A 51 19.39 6.90 -5.73
C LEU A 51 19.14 5.97 -6.92
N LEU A 52 18.34 4.91 -6.73
CA LEU A 52 17.96 4.00 -7.80
C LEU A 52 17.24 4.73 -8.95
N ALA A 53 16.30 5.62 -8.64
CA ALA A 53 15.62 6.42 -9.65
C ALA A 53 16.58 7.35 -10.41
N ALA A 54 17.52 7.99 -9.70
CA ALA A 54 18.54 8.84 -10.31
C ALA A 54 19.46 8.05 -11.26
N GLU A 55 19.89 6.86 -10.86
CA GLU A 55 20.67 5.95 -11.71
C GLU A 55 19.89 5.48 -12.94
N LEU A 56 18.61 5.14 -12.77
CA LEU A 56 17.75 4.71 -13.88
C LEU A 56 17.58 5.80 -14.93
N VAL A 57 17.40 7.07 -14.51
CA VAL A 57 17.25 8.22 -15.41
C VAL A 57 18.60 8.71 -15.96
N ASN A 58 19.71 8.28 -15.38
CA ASN A 58 21.02 8.69 -15.84
C ASN A 58 21.25 8.29 -17.32
N GLY A 59 21.76 9.23 -18.09
CA GLY A 59 22.02 9.05 -19.52
C GLY A 59 20.80 9.22 -20.42
N TYR A 60 19.58 9.50 -19.92
CA TYR A 60 18.39 9.74 -20.76
C TYR A 60 18.56 10.86 -21.80
N HIS A 61 19.48 11.79 -21.58
CA HIS A 61 19.82 12.87 -22.52
C HIS A 61 20.69 12.40 -23.70
N LYS A 62 21.26 11.20 -23.66
CA LYS A 62 22.14 10.67 -24.72
C LYS A 62 21.29 10.07 -25.83
N THR A 63 21.57 10.47 -27.07
CA THR A 63 20.88 9.96 -28.27
C THR A 63 21.42 8.61 -28.76
N SER A 64 22.55 8.15 -28.22
CA SER A 64 23.24 6.92 -28.62
C SER A 64 22.80 5.66 -27.87
N ILE A 65 21.83 5.76 -26.96
CA ILE A 65 21.32 4.64 -26.16
C ILE A 65 19.92 4.21 -26.61
N ALA A 66 19.58 2.95 -26.33
CA ALA A 66 18.25 2.40 -26.57
C ALA A 66 17.15 3.26 -25.94
N MET A 67 16.01 3.36 -26.63
CA MET A 67 14.87 4.18 -26.20
C MET A 67 14.38 3.75 -24.81
N ARG A 68 14.19 4.72 -23.91
CA ARG A 68 13.80 4.50 -22.51
C ARG A 68 12.56 5.31 -22.17
N CYS A 69 11.75 4.82 -21.23
CA CYS A 69 10.59 5.53 -20.71
C CYS A 69 10.57 5.44 -19.18
N VAL A 70 9.98 6.42 -18.51
CA VAL A 70 9.66 6.36 -17.08
C VAL A 70 8.16 6.50 -16.94
N ILE A 71 7.53 5.59 -16.20
CA ILE A 71 6.08 5.64 -15.95
C ILE A 71 5.83 5.86 -14.47
N LYS A 72 5.37 7.06 -14.15
CA LYS A 72 4.94 7.42 -12.80
C LYS A 72 3.47 7.10 -12.62
N PHE A 73 3.15 6.22 -11.67
CA PHE A 73 1.77 5.89 -11.32
C PHE A 73 1.32 6.68 -10.10
N TYR A 74 0.16 7.32 -10.21
CA TYR A 74 -0.51 7.96 -9.09
C TYR A 74 -1.84 7.26 -8.84
N ILE A 75 -1.97 6.63 -7.67
CA ILE A 75 -3.23 6.01 -7.27
C ILE A 75 -4.05 7.06 -6.51
N SER A 76 -5.05 7.61 -7.18
CA SER A 76 -5.97 8.57 -6.55
C SER A 76 -6.69 7.92 -5.37
N LYS A 77 -6.65 8.58 -4.20
CA LYS A 77 -7.33 8.11 -2.97
C LYS A 77 -6.99 6.66 -2.64
N ALA A 78 -5.71 6.34 -2.66
CA ALA A 78 -5.28 4.95 -2.61
C ALA A 78 -5.79 4.21 -1.36
N PHE A 79 -5.76 4.86 -0.20
CA PHE A 79 -6.31 4.29 1.04
C PHE A 79 -7.82 4.10 0.95
N ASP A 80 -8.58 4.94 0.25
CA ASP A 80 -10.06 4.86 0.20
C ASP A 80 -10.56 3.87 -0.86
N THR A 81 -9.72 3.51 -1.83
CA THR A 81 -10.13 2.74 -3.00
C THR A 81 -9.81 1.24 -2.91
N VAL A 82 -8.92 0.83 -2.02
CA VAL A 82 -8.51 -0.59 -1.89
C VAL A 82 -9.69 -1.47 -1.48
N LYS A 83 -9.99 -2.49 -2.30
CA LYS A 83 -11.01 -3.49 -1.97
C LYS A 83 -10.51 -4.42 -0.87
N TRP A 84 -11.31 -4.60 0.18
CA TRP A 84 -10.97 -5.52 1.28
C TRP A 84 -10.80 -6.96 0.81
N SER A 85 -11.70 -7.43 -0.05
CA SER A 85 -11.63 -8.80 -0.62
C SER A 85 -10.29 -9.07 -1.31
N PHE A 86 -9.72 -8.08 -1.99
CA PHE A 86 -8.41 -8.21 -2.62
C PHE A 86 -7.30 -8.40 -1.58
N ILE A 87 -7.27 -7.58 -0.52
CA ILE A 87 -6.30 -7.73 0.58
C ILE A 87 -6.41 -9.13 1.19
N LEU A 88 -7.63 -9.57 1.52
CA LEU A 88 -7.84 -10.87 2.17
C LEU A 88 -7.39 -12.02 1.27
N THR A 89 -7.70 -11.95 -0.03
CA THR A 89 -7.26 -12.94 -1.02
C THR A 89 -5.74 -13.04 -1.07
N VAL A 90 -5.04 -11.90 -1.11
CA VAL A 90 -3.57 -11.90 -1.14
C VAL A 90 -2.99 -12.44 0.17
N LEU A 91 -3.57 -12.10 1.33
CA LEU A 91 -3.15 -12.67 2.62
C LEU A 91 -3.32 -14.19 2.67
N GLN A 92 -4.37 -14.73 2.06
CA GLN A 92 -4.57 -16.18 1.91
C GLN A 92 -3.48 -16.80 1.02
N TYR A 93 -3.17 -16.17 -0.13
CA TYR A 93 -2.08 -16.62 -1.00
C TYR A 93 -0.69 -16.53 -0.36
N MET A 94 -0.50 -15.60 0.57
CA MET A 94 0.72 -15.50 1.38
C MET A 94 0.81 -16.60 2.46
N GLY A 95 -0.22 -17.45 2.62
CA GLY A 95 -0.24 -18.56 3.57
C GLY A 95 -0.46 -18.15 5.03
N LEU A 96 -1.07 -16.99 5.28
CA LEU A 96 -1.36 -16.56 6.66
C LEU A 96 -2.52 -17.39 7.24
N PRO A 97 -2.51 -17.68 8.55
CA PRO A 97 -3.59 -18.45 9.19
C PRO A 97 -4.96 -17.79 9.04
N ASP A 98 -6.00 -18.57 8.72
CA ASP A 98 -7.37 -18.07 8.50
C ASP A 98 -7.89 -17.22 9.66
N GLN A 99 -7.58 -17.61 10.89
CA GLN A 99 -7.99 -16.86 12.08
C GLN A 99 -7.34 -15.47 12.13
N PHE A 100 -6.09 -15.34 11.68
CA PHE A 100 -5.40 -14.06 11.61
C PHE A 100 -6.00 -13.17 10.51
N ILE A 101 -6.31 -13.76 9.36
CA ILE A 101 -6.99 -13.07 8.26
C ILE A 101 -8.39 -12.60 8.70
N LYS A 102 -9.12 -13.42 9.45
CA LYS A 102 -10.42 -13.06 10.04
C LYS A 102 -10.30 -11.87 10.99
N TRP A 103 -9.28 -11.81 11.85
CA TRP A 103 -9.06 -10.65 12.71
C TRP A 103 -8.75 -9.38 11.91
N ILE A 104 -7.93 -9.48 10.85
CA ILE A 104 -7.70 -8.36 9.93
C ILE A 104 -9.00 -7.92 9.28
N HIS A 105 -9.81 -8.87 8.79
CA HIS A 105 -11.10 -8.59 8.17
C HIS A 105 -12.01 -7.80 9.12
N VAL A 106 -12.18 -8.27 10.36
CA VAL A 106 -12.97 -7.55 11.37
C VAL A 106 -12.40 -6.15 11.61
N CYS A 107 -11.08 -6.02 11.72
CA CYS A 107 -10.47 -4.70 11.87
C CYS A 107 -10.83 -3.78 10.71
N ILE A 108 -10.74 -4.20 9.45
CA ILE A 108 -10.99 -3.33 8.30
C ILE A 108 -12.47 -3.16 7.95
N SER A 109 -13.36 -4.11 8.33
CA SER A 109 -14.78 -4.07 7.98
C SER A 109 -15.68 -3.48 9.05
N ALA A 110 -15.28 -3.52 10.32
CA ALA A 110 -16.00 -2.91 11.44
C ALA A 110 -15.85 -1.37 11.47
N VAL A 111 -15.93 -0.70 10.32
CA VAL A 111 -15.82 0.77 10.23
C VAL A 111 -17.19 1.35 9.98
N SER A 112 -17.63 2.21 10.90
CA SER A 112 -18.64 3.22 10.62
C SER A 112 -17.93 4.56 10.49
N PHE A 113 -18.21 5.30 9.43
CA PHE A 113 -17.67 6.64 9.20
C PHE A 113 -18.74 7.66 9.56
N SER A 114 -18.32 8.74 10.23
CA SER A 114 -19.15 9.91 10.50
C SER A 114 -18.35 11.16 10.14
N VAL A 115 -19.05 12.22 9.73
CA VAL A 115 -18.42 13.48 9.33
C VAL A 115 -18.63 14.49 10.44
N ALA A 116 -17.55 15.04 11.00
CA ALA A 116 -17.66 16.16 11.92
C ALA A 116 -17.93 17.45 11.15
N VAL A 117 -19.11 18.05 11.31
CA VAL A 117 -19.48 19.34 10.72
C VAL A 117 -19.70 20.31 11.87
N ASN A 118 -18.89 21.37 11.96
CA ASN A 118 -18.95 22.35 13.05
C ASN A 118 -18.81 21.77 14.48
N GLY A 119 -18.10 20.64 14.62
CA GLY A 119 -17.84 19.99 15.92
C GLY A 119 -18.85 18.91 16.30
N GLU A 120 -19.98 18.83 15.59
CA GLU A 120 -21.00 17.79 15.75
C GLU A 120 -20.76 16.64 14.76
N LEU A 121 -20.99 15.39 15.18
CA LEU A 121 -20.88 14.22 14.30
C LEU A 121 -22.20 14.04 13.54
N GLU A 122 -22.15 14.19 12.23
CA GLU A 122 -23.29 14.08 11.34
C GLU A 122 -23.26 12.79 10.52
N GLY A 123 -24.32 12.00 10.68
CA GLY A 123 -24.57 10.77 9.95
C GLY A 123 -23.59 9.62 10.26
N PHE A 124 -24.01 8.42 9.88
CA PHE A 124 -23.14 7.24 9.85
C PHE A 124 -23.29 6.54 8.50
N PHE A 125 -22.16 6.20 7.88
CA PHE A 125 -22.16 5.41 6.66
C PHE A 125 -21.13 4.28 6.75
N SER A 126 -21.52 3.12 6.23
CA SER A 126 -20.63 1.97 6.06
C SER A 126 -19.86 2.11 4.75
N SER A 127 -18.62 1.62 4.72
CA SER A 127 -17.89 1.38 3.48
C SER A 127 -17.76 -0.11 3.22
N THR A 128 -17.54 -0.48 1.96
CA THR A 128 -17.18 -1.85 1.54
C THR A 128 -15.73 -1.94 1.06
N ARG A 129 -15.01 -0.80 1.10
CA ARG A 129 -13.64 -0.64 0.65
C ARG A 129 -12.92 0.45 1.44
N GLY A 130 -11.62 0.49 1.27
CA GLY A 130 -10.76 1.49 1.85
C GLY A 130 -10.34 1.18 3.28
N ILE A 131 -9.12 1.58 3.61
CA ILE A 131 -8.43 1.29 4.86
C ILE A 131 -8.25 2.61 5.63
N ARG A 132 -8.47 2.57 6.94
CA ARG A 132 -8.54 3.77 7.79
C ARG A 132 -7.19 4.51 7.83
N GLN A 133 -7.16 5.77 7.42
CA GLN A 133 -6.00 6.61 7.67
C GLN A 133 -5.87 6.97 9.16
N GLY A 134 -4.67 6.93 9.71
CA GLY A 134 -4.42 7.14 11.15
C GLY A 134 -4.49 5.84 11.98
N CYS A 135 -4.89 4.72 11.40
CA CYS A 135 -4.70 3.40 12.01
C CYS A 135 -3.28 2.88 11.74
N SER A 136 -2.64 2.29 12.75
CA SER A 136 -1.28 1.74 12.68
C SER A 136 -1.14 0.59 11.67
N LEU A 137 -2.19 -0.21 11.50
CA LEU A 137 -2.22 -1.38 10.61
C LEU A 137 -2.37 -0.99 9.13
N SER A 138 -3.10 0.10 8.84
CA SER A 138 -3.49 0.45 7.46
C SER A 138 -2.31 0.67 6.50
N PRO A 139 -1.23 1.40 6.84
CA PRO A 139 -0.09 1.57 5.93
C PRO A 139 0.52 0.26 5.47
N TYR A 140 0.53 -0.76 6.34
CA TYR A 140 1.11 -2.06 6.05
C TYR A 140 0.16 -2.94 5.22
N LEU A 141 -1.15 -2.84 5.45
CA LEU A 141 -2.13 -3.48 4.57
C LEU A 141 -2.13 -2.86 3.17
N TYR A 142 -1.79 -1.57 3.04
CA TYR A 142 -1.63 -0.92 1.74
C TYR A 142 -0.40 -1.42 0.96
N LEU A 143 0.64 -1.92 1.63
CA LEU A 143 1.81 -2.50 0.96
C LEU A 143 1.47 -3.76 0.17
N ILE A 144 0.50 -4.54 0.66
CA ILE A 144 0.12 -5.83 0.08
C ILE A 144 -0.30 -5.70 -1.39
N PRO A 145 -1.30 -4.88 -1.75
CA PRO A 145 -1.69 -4.70 -3.15
C PRO A 145 -0.57 -4.09 -4.00
N ASN A 146 0.22 -3.18 -3.44
CA ASN A 146 1.35 -2.59 -4.15
C ASN A 146 2.41 -3.63 -4.50
N ASN A 147 2.70 -4.55 -3.59
CA ASN A 147 3.63 -5.64 -3.82
C ASN A 147 3.15 -6.58 -4.94
N VAL A 148 1.84 -6.83 -5.03
CA VAL A 148 1.27 -7.61 -6.15
C VAL A 148 1.52 -6.90 -7.47
N LEU A 149 1.29 -5.58 -7.54
CA LEU A 149 1.59 -4.81 -8.75
C LEU A 149 3.07 -4.89 -9.12
N SER A 150 3.99 -4.69 -8.17
CA SER A 150 5.43 -4.82 -8.41
C SER A 150 5.81 -6.20 -8.95
N LYS A 151 5.25 -7.28 -8.38
CA LYS A 151 5.49 -8.66 -8.86
C LYS A 151 4.96 -8.88 -10.27
N LEU A 152 3.79 -8.33 -10.62
CA LEU A 152 3.24 -8.44 -11.98
C LEU A 152 4.09 -7.70 -13.01
N LEU A 153 4.57 -6.51 -12.66
CA LEU A 153 5.47 -5.73 -13.52
C LEU A 153 6.81 -6.44 -13.73
N ASN A 154 7.41 -6.98 -12.66
CA ASN A 154 8.65 -7.75 -12.76
C ASN A 154 8.48 -9.00 -13.65
N ARG A 155 7.35 -9.71 -13.53
CA ARG A 155 7.04 -10.86 -14.39
C ARG A 155 6.92 -10.48 -15.86
N ALA A 156 6.21 -9.40 -16.17
CA ALA A 156 6.02 -8.96 -17.54
C ALA A 156 7.31 -8.38 -18.16
N ALA A 157 8.16 -7.72 -17.35
CA ALA A 157 9.50 -7.32 -17.76
C ALA A 157 10.38 -8.54 -18.08
N ALA A 158 10.36 -9.57 -17.23
CA ALA A 158 11.10 -10.82 -17.46
C ALA A 158 10.60 -11.59 -18.70
N ALA A 159 9.31 -11.49 -19.02
CA ALA A 159 8.71 -12.06 -20.22
C ALA A 159 8.94 -11.21 -21.50
N GLY A 160 9.61 -10.06 -21.39
CA GLY A 160 9.85 -9.15 -22.51
C GLY A 160 8.60 -8.46 -23.05
N THR A 161 7.50 -8.42 -22.29
CA THR A 161 6.22 -7.83 -22.72
C THR A 161 6.30 -6.30 -22.84
N PHE A 162 7.27 -5.68 -22.16
CA PHE A 162 7.67 -4.29 -22.34
C PHE A 162 9.20 -4.16 -22.23
N GLY A 163 9.77 -3.18 -22.95
CA GLY A 163 11.23 -2.96 -23.03
C GLY A 163 11.91 -2.70 -21.68
N PRO A 164 13.26 -2.76 -21.62
CA PRO A 164 14.02 -3.00 -20.38
C PRO A 164 13.94 -1.95 -19.27
N ILE A 165 13.17 -0.87 -19.42
CA ILE A 165 13.25 0.27 -18.49
C ILE A 165 11.85 0.80 -18.21
N LEU A 166 11.31 0.33 -17.09
CA LEU A 166 10.09 0.82 -16.48
C LEU A 166 10.39 1.12 -15.00
N CYS A 167 10.72 2.37 -14.69
CA CYS A 167 10.77 2.82 -13.30
C CYS A 167 9.34 3.13 -12.85
N VAL A 168 8.75 2.22 -12.07
CA VAL A 168 7.44 2.42 -11.43
C VAL A 168 7.68 2.98 -10.04
N GLU A 169 7.58 4.29 -9.91
CA GLU A 169 7.42 4.92 -8.61
C GLU A 169 5.94 5.05 -8.28
N MET A 170 5.48 4.28 -7.31
CA MET A 170 4.25 4.57 -6.59
C MET A 170 4.60 5.46 -5.40
N LEU A 171 4.57 6.76 -5.62
CA LEU A 171 4.70 7.73 -4.53
C LEU A 171 3.35 7.82 -3.79
N ASN A 172 3.41 7.70 -2.47
CA ASN A 172 2.36 8.16 -1.56
C ASN A 172 2.61 9.62 -1.16
#